data_AF-A0A8J8KD77-F1
#
_entry.id   AF-A0A8J8KD77-F1
#
_cell.length_a   1.000
_cell.length_b   1.000
_cell.length_c   1.000
_cell.angle_alpha   90.00
_cell.angle_beta   90.00
_cell.angle_gamma   90.00
#
_symmetry.space_group_name_H-M   'P 1'
#
loop_
_entity.id
_entity.type
_entity.pdbx_description
1 polymer ?
#
loop_
_entity_poly.entity_id
_entity_poly.type
_entity_poly.pdbx_seq_one_letter_code
_entity_poly.pdbx_strand_id
1 'polypeptide(L)'
;MVRASVVQLLLFTAAISAATLFAGSIATEAGLYAQSVEDEGARDVATIDSEISLINHPEAGTTYNETADNVTIYAKNVGGGSLEADAADLLIDGEYVRSVETNVLERGDSLWREGAVLELTAPASLDPGIHRAVVDADGARDRLEFEHRIAYWTSPDGQNGTADDCTAENCTVSLSESGGELTLEMATELDQPNESVAYASSNETVATVDPENGTTDAAGTDSTTLYLHETGETTVTLDVGWDTDEILIRVEE
;
A
#
# COMPACT_ATOMS: atom_id res chain seq x y z
N MET A 1 24.39 -23.30 -85.67
CA MET A 1 24.29 -22.16 -84.72
C MET A 1 23.15 -22.31 -83.69
N VAL A 2 22.47 -23.45 -83.58
CA VAL A 2 21.27 -23.62 -82.72
C VAL A 2 21.58 -24.01 -81.26
N ARG A 3 22.76 -24.61 -80.97
CA ARG A 3 23.10 -25.11 -79.61
C ARG A 3 23.24 -24.03 -78.53
N ALA A 4 23.69 -22.82 -78.86
CA ALA A 4 23.86 -21.74 -77.88
C ALA A 4 22.51 -21.17 -77.39
N SER A 5 21.49 -21.15 -78.26
CA SER A 5 20.17 -20.57 -77.95
C SER A 5 19.37 -21.37 -76.93
N VAL A 6 19.53 -22.70 -76.92
CA VAL A 6 18.80 -23.59 -75.99
C VAL A 6 19.36 -23.49 -74.57
N VAL A 7 20.69 -23.40 -74.43
CA VAL A 7 21.35 -23.23 -73.13
C VAL A 7 20.99 -21.88 -72.51
N GLN A 8 21.02 -20.80 -73.30
CA GLN A 8 20.62 -19.47 -72.85
C GLN A 8 19.17 -19.45 -72.33
N LEU A 9 18.25 -20.11 -73.03
CA LEU A 9 16.84 -20.22 -72.63
C LEU A 9 16.69 -20.99 -71.31
N LEU A 10 17.38 -22.13 -71.18
CA LEU A 10 17.35 -22.94 -69.96
C LEU A 10 17.85 -22.15 -68.74
N LEU A 11 18.99 -21.45 -68.89
CA LEU A 11 19.54 -20.61 -67.82
C LEU A 11 18.61 -19.44 -67.48
N PHE A 12 17.98 -18.83 -68.49
CA PHE A 12 17.01 -17.76 -68.27
C PHE A 12 15.80 -18.23 -67.46
N THR A 13 15.23 -19.39 -67.83
CA THR A 13 14.10 -19.96 -67.08
C THR A 13 14.49 -20.35 -65.66
N ALA A 14 15.69 -20.93 -65.46
CA ALA A 14 16.19 -21.27 -64.14
C ALA A 14 16.39 -20.03 -63.26
N ALA A 15 16.94 -18.95 -63.81
CA ALA A 15 17.13 -17.69 -63.10
C ALA A 15 15.80 -17.03 -62.71
N ILE A 16 14.80 -17.04 -63.60
CA ILE A 16 13.46 -16.51 -63.28
C ILE A 16 12.79 -17.35 -62.19
N SER A 17 12.83 -18.68 -62.29
CA SER A 17 12.25 -19.55 -61.25
C SER A 17 12.90 -19.31 -59.89
N ALA A 18 14.23 -19.18 -59.84
CA ALA A 18 14.94 -18.83 -58.61
C ALA A 18 14.53 -17.44 -58.09
N ALA A 19 14.46 -16.43 -58.96
CA ALA A 19 14.05 -15.08 -58.58
C ALA A 19 12.63 -15.04 -58.01
N THR A 20 11.69 -15.79 -58.59
CA THR A 20 10.31 -15.89 -58.08
C THR A 20 10.26 -16.51 -56.68
N LEU A 21 11.08 -17.52 -56.40
CA LEU A 21 11.16 -18.13 -55.06
C LEU A 21 11.69 -17.13 -54.03
N PHE A 22 12.75 -16.40 -54.37
CA PHE A 22 13.29 -15.36 -53.48
C PHE A 22 12.28 -14.24 -53.23
N ALA A 23 11.64 -13.73 -54.29
CA ALA A 23 10.61 -12.70 -54.18
C ALA A 23 9.43 -13.16 -53.31
N GLY A 24 9.02 -14.43 -53.43
CA GLY A 24 8.02 -15.05 -52.57
C GLY A 24 8.43 -15.03 -51.09
N SER A 25 9.67 -15.44 -50.78
CA SER A 25 10.16 -15.43 -49.39
C SER A 25 10.21 -14.03 -48.78
N ILE A 26 10.70 -13.05 -49.54
CA ILE A 26 10.79 -11.64 -49.09
C ILE A 26 9.38 -11.09 -48.83
N ALA A 27 8.41 -11.41 -49.70
CA ALA A 27 7.04 -10.97 -49.51
C ALA A 27 6.39 -11.60 -48.26
N THR A 28 6.64 -12.88 -48.00
CA THR A 28 6.17 -13.56 -46.78
C THR A 28 6.80 -12.95 -45.53
N GLU A 29 8.12 -12.75 -45.53
CA GLU A 29 8.86 -12.22 -44.39
C GLU A 29 8.50 -10.76 -44.11
N ALA A 30 8.34 -9.93 -45.14
CA ALA A 30 7.82 -8.58 -45.00
C ALA A 30 6.39 -8.56 -44.45
N GLY A 31 5.54 -9.53 -44.83
CA GLY A 31 4.20 -9.67 -44.29
C GLY A 31 4.17 -10.08 -42.81
N LEU A 32 5.08 -10.96 -42.40
CA LEU A 32 5.25 -11.35 -41.00
C LEU A 32 5.81 -10.19 -40.17
N TYR A 33 6.78 -9.45 -40.71
CA TYR A 33 7.34 -8.27 -40.06
C TYR A 33 6.30 -7.15 -39.90
N ALA A 34 5.49 -6.90 -40.94
CA ALA A 34 4.42 -5.91 -40.88
C ALA A 34 3.40 -6.25 -39.78
N GLN A 35 2.95 -7.50 -39.71
CA GLN A 35 2.06 -7.97 -38.63
C GLN A 35 2.69 -7.82 -37.25
N SER A 36 3.97 -8.19 -37.10
CA SER A 36 4.67 -8.04 -35.82
C SER A 36 4.76 -6.58 -35.38
N VAL A 37 4.97 -5.64 -36.32
CA VAL A 37 5.02 -4.20 -36.02
C VAL A 37 3.63 -3.66 -35.67
N GLU A 38 2.59 -4.13 -36.36
CA GLU A 38 1.20 -3.76 -36.04
C GLU A 38 0.79 -4.26 -34.65
N ASP A 39 1.11 -5.52 -34.33
CA ASP A 39 0.84 -6.11 -33.01
C ASP A 39 1.62 -5.41 -31.89
N GLU A 40 2.88 -5.06 -32.14
CA GLU A 40 3.70 -4.29 -31.19
C GLU A 40 3.11 -2.89 -30.96
N GLY A 41 2.76 -2.18 -32.04
CA GLY A 41 2.14 -0.86 -31.95
C GLY A 41 0.81 -0.88 -31.20
N ALA A 42 0.01 -1.93 -31.37
CA ALA A 42 -1.24 -2.09 -30.63
C ALA A 42 -1.01 -2.32 -29.13
N ARG A 43 0.03 -3.09 -28.75
CA ARG A 43 0.41 -3.29 -27.34
C ARG A 43 0.93 -2.01 -26.71
N ASP A 44 1.82 -1.29 -27.39
CA ASP A 44 2.37 -0.02 -26.89
C ASP A 44 1.26 1.01 -26.60
N VAL A 45 0.26 1.11 -27.49
CA VAL A 45 -0.89 1.99 -27.28
C VAL A 45 -1.70 1.56 -26.06
N ALA A 46 -1.94 0.26 -25.87
CA ALA A 46 -2.64 -0.24 -24.70
C ALA A 46 -1.88 0.06 -23.41
N THR A 47 -0.55 -0.14 -23.38
CA THR A 47 0.29 0.19 -22.23
C THR A 47 0.31 1.70 -21.92
N ILE A 48 0.31 2.57 -22.95
CA ILE A 48 0.24 4.03 -22.75
C ILE A 48 -1.14 4.46 -22.21
N ASP A 49 -2.21 3.78 -22.60
CA ASP A 49 -3.58 4.09 -22.17
C ASP A 49 -3.88 3.53 -20.76
N SER A 50 -3.10 2.56 -20.29
CA SER A 50 -3.19 2.01 -18.94
C SER A 50 -2.45 2.90 -17.95
N GLU A 51 -3.21 3.50 -17.02
CA GLU A 51 -2.68 4.35 -15.95
C GLU A 51 -3.38 4.00 -14.63
N ILE A 52 -2.61 3.92 -13.56
CA ILE A 52 -3.11 3.58 -12.22
C ILE A 52 -2.66 4.65 -11.23
N SER A 53 -3.45 4.88 -10.19
CA SER A 53 -3.14 5.82 -9.12
C SER A 53 -3.40 5.17 -7.77
N LEU A 54 -2.40 5.19 -6.90
CA LEU A 54 -2.53 4.73 -5.52
C LEU A 54 -3.19 5.84 -4.69
N ILE A 55 -4.29 5.48 -4.02
CA ILE A 55 -5.18 6.44 -3.34
C ILE A 55 -5.17 6.32 -1.82
N ASN A 56 -4.32 5.45 -1.25
CA ASN A 56 -4.10 5.42 0.18
C ASN A 56 -3.72 6.80 0.68
N HIS A 57 -4.27 7.19 1.82
CA HIS A 57 -3.82 8.38 2.51
C HIS A 57 -2.62 7.98 3.38
N PRO A 58 -1.39 8.42 3.06
CA PRO A 58 -0.17 7.95 3.72
C PRO A 58 -0.16 8.24 5.22
N GLU A 59 -0.74 9.38 5.63
CA GLU A 59 -0.82 9.79 7.05
C GLU A 59 -2.05 9.22 7.78
N ALA A 60 -2.98 8.56 7.07
CA ALA A 60 -4.17 8.00 7.71
C ALA A 60 -3.91 6.61 8.29
N GLY A 61 -2.68 6.10 8.22
CA GLY A 61 -2.23 4.79 8.74
C GLY A 61 -3.12 3.59 8.36
N THR A 62 -3.97 3.70 7.34
CA THR A 62 -4.77 2.56 6.84
C THR A 62 -3.99 1.63 5.93
N THR A 63 -2.68 1.85 5.77
CA THR A 63 -1.84 1.15 4.77
C THR A 63 -1.15 -0.06 5.36
N TYR A 64 -0.75 -0.01 6.64
CA TYR A 64 -0.25 -1.16 7.38
C TYR A 64 -1.26 -1.52 8.47
N ASN A 65 -1.30 -2.79 8.85
CA ASN A 65 -2.08 -3.29 9.97
C ASN A 65 -1.16 -4.14 10.84
N GLU A 66 -0.70 -3.54 11.94
CA GLU A 66 0.19 -4.18 12.92
C GLU A 66 -0.41 -5.46 13.52
N THR A 67 -1.69 -5.46 13.86
CA THR A 67 -2.35 -6.61 14.51
C THR A 67 -2.40 -7.86 13.62
N ALA A 68 -2.50 -7.66 12.31
CA ALA A 68 -2.68 -8.72 11.33
C ALA A 68 -1.46 -8.92 10.41
N ASP A 69 -0.36 -8.21 10.66
CA ASP A 69 0.88 -8.21 9.87
C ASP A 69 0.62 -8.15 8.36
N ASN A 70 -0.19 -7.16 7.93
CA ASN A 70 -0.50 -6.99 6.51
C ASN A 70 -0.50 -5.54 6.05
N VAL A 71 -0.21 -5.37 4.76
CA VAL A 71 -0.27 -4.11 4.04
C VAL A 71 -1.49 -4.12 3.13
N THR A 72 -2.30 -3.07 3.18
CA THR A 72 -3.47 -2.87 2.31
C THR A 72 -3.26 -1.64 1.42
N ILE A 73 -3.30 -1.86 0.11
CA ILE A 73 -3.11 -0.83 -0.92
C ILE A 73 -4.37 -0.71 -1.77
N TYR A 74 -4.82 0.52 -1.98
CA TYR A 74 -5.92 0.88 -2.84
C TYR A 74 -5.39 1.51 -4.12
N ALA A 75 -5.58 0.83 -5.24
CA ALA A 75 -5.19 1.30 -6.56
C ALA A 75 -6.45 1.62 -7.39
N LYS A 76 -6.53 2.84 -7.92
CA LYS A 76 -7.60 3.28 -8.82
C LYS A 76 -7.12 3.23 -10.27
N ASN A 77 -7.90 2.63 -11.16
CA ASN A 77 -7.63 2.68 -12.59
C ASN A 77 -8.06 4.07 -13.10
N VAL A 78 -7.10 4.84 -13.60
CA VAL A 78 -7.33 6.17 -14.17
C VAL A 78 -7.06 6.21 -15.68
N GLY A 79 -6.64 5.08 -16.26
CA GLY A 79 -6.49 4.87 -17.69
C GLY A 79 -7.80 4.51 -18.40
N GLY A 80 -7.77 4.48 -19.73
CA GLY A 80 -8.93 4.15 -20.57
C GLY A 80 -9.17 2.65 -20.76
N GLY A 81 -8.17 1.82 -20.45
CA GLY A 81 -8.21 0.37 -20.53
C GLY A 81 -8.88 -0.31 -19.32
N SER A 82 -9.33 -1.54 -19.49
CA SER A 82 -9.70 -2.42 -18.37
C SER A 82 -8.56 -3.39 -18.08
N LEU A 83 -8.20 -3.52 -16.81
CA LEU A 83 -7.09 -4.34 -16.33
C LEU A 83 -7.62 -5.62 -15.65
N GLU A 84 -6.83 -6.68 -15.62
CA GLU A 84 -7.14 -7.88 -14.84
C GLU A 84 -6.62 -7.70 -13.41
N ALA A 85 -7.48 -7.91 -12.40
CA ALA A 85 -7.08 -7.73 -11.00
C ALA A 85 -5.96 -8.68 -10.59
N ASP A 86 -5.97 -9.92 -11.10
CA ASP A 86 -4.98 -10.96 -10.80
C ASP A 86 -3.61 -10.72 -11.47
N ALA A 87 -3.53 -9.78 -12.41
CA ALA A 87 -2.29 -9.40 -13.07
C ALA A 87 -1.54 -8.27 -12.34
N ALA A 88 -2.08 -7.77 -11.23
CA ALA A 88 -1.44 -6.74 -10.44
C ALA A 88 -0.38 -7.35 -9.51
N ASP A 89 0.85 -6.88 -9.68
CA ASP A 89 2.00 -7.22 -8.86
C ASP A 89 2.23 -6.13 -7.80
N LEU A 90 2.56 -6.56 -6.58
CA LEU A 90 2.92 -5.66 -5.48
C LEU A 90 4.37 -5.87 -5.07
N LEU A 91 5.11 -4.77 -4.96
CA LEU A 91 6.43 -4.73 -4.39
C LEU A 91 6.42 -3.84 -3.14
N ILE A 92 7.02 -4.32 -2.06
CA ILE A 92 7.21 -3.57 -0.82
C ILE A 92 8.72 -3.49 -0.57
N ASP A 93 9.25 -2.27 -0.46
CA ASP A 93 10.68 -1.97 -0.32
C ASP A 93 11.59 -2.59 -1.40
N GLY A 94 10.99 -2.87 -2.56
CA GLY A 94 11.65 -3.50 -3.70
C GLY A 94 11.65 -5.03 -3.68
N GLU A 95 11.03 -5.65 -2.69
CA GLU A 95 10.79 -7.09 -2.66
C GLU A 95 9.40 -7.44 -3.23
N TYR A 96 9.37 -8.47 -4.06
CA TYR A 96 8.14 -8.94 -4.70
C TYR A 96 7.30 -9.79 -3.73
N VAL A 97 6.04 -9.40 -3.51
CA VAL A 97 5.12 -10.12 -2.64
C VAL A 97 4.34 -11.16 -3.44
N ARG A 98 4.42 -12.43 -3.04
CA ARG A 98 3.81 -13.55 -3.80
C ARG A 98 2.36 -13.84 -3.42
N SER A 99 1.95 -13.46 -2.23
CA SER A 99 0.64 -13.80 -1.66
C SER A 99 -0.17 -12.53 -1.51
N VAL A 100 -0.55 -11.95 -2.65
CA VAL A 100 -1.40 -10.75 -2.70
C VAL A 100 -2.83 -11.21 -2.92
N GLU A 101 -3.72 -10.83 -2.01
CA GLU A 101 -5.15 -10.96 -2.19
C GLU A 101 -5.67 -9.70 -2.91
N THR A 102 -6.38 -9.90 -4.01
CA THR A 102 -6.89 -8.84 -4.88
C THR A 102 -8.41 -8.82 -4.84
N ASN A 103 -8.99 -7.64 -4.60
CA ASN A 103 -10.43 -7.47 -4.50
C ASN A 103 -10.87 -6.17 -5.18
N VAL A 104 -11.65 -6.28 -6.26
CA VAL A 104 -12.23 -5.09 -6.91
C VAL A 104 -13.45 -4.64 -6.11
N LEU A 105 -13.39 -3.43 -5.56
CA LEU A 105 -14.42 -2.90 -4.65
C LEU A 105 -15.77 -2.67 -5.35
N GLU A 106 -15.78 -2.54 -6.68
CA GLU A 106 -17.01 -2.55 -7.47
C GLU A 106 -17.56 -3.98 -7.59
N ARG A 107 -18.55 -4.25 -6.73
CA ARG A 107 -19.25 -5.52 -6.51
C ARG A 107 -19.26 -6.49 -7.72
N GLY A 108 -18.40 -7.51 -7.63
CA GLY A 108 -18.54 -8.78 -8.34
C GLY A 108 -17.96 -8.84 -9.76
N ASP A 109 -17.17 -7.84 -10.16
CA ASP A 109 -16.40 -7.88 -11.40
C ASP A 109 -14.95 -8.34 -11.09
N SER A 110 -14.41 -9.25 -11.90
CA SER A 110 -12.98 -9.59 -11.87
C SER A 110 -12.15 -8.62 -12.70
N LEU A 111 -12.83 -7.74 -13.45
CA LEU A 111 -12.23 -6.78 -14.34
C LEU A 111 -12.14 -5.40 -13.67
N TRP A 112 -10.92 -4.89 -13.57
CA TRP A 112 -10.61 -3.57 -13.02
C TRP A 112 -10.76 -2.50 -14.12
N ARG A 113 -11.99 -2.00 -14.27
CA ARG A 113 -12.37 -1.00 -15.29
C ARG A 113 -11.90 0.41 -14.95
N GLU A 114 -11.92 1.29 -15.94
CA GLU A 114 -11.70 2.73 -15.75
C GLU A 114 -12.56 3.26 -14.58
N GLY A 115 -11.91 3.92 -13.63
CA GLY A 115 -12.52 4.51 -12.44
C GLY A 115 -12.72 3.57 -11.24
N ALA A 116 -12.63 2.25 -11.45
CA ALA A 116 -12.78 1.26 -10.38
C ALA A 116 -11.53 1.23 -9.47
N VAL A 117 -11.73 0.74 -8.24
CA VAL A 117 -10.67 0.61 -7.23
C VAL A 117 -10.41 -0.86 -6.93
N LEU A 118 -9.14 -1.24 -7.00
CA LEU A 118 -8.59 -2.51 -6.59
C LEU A 118 -8.00 -2.37 -5.17
N GLU A 119 -8.42 -3.24 -4.28
CA GLU A 119 -7.81 -3.46 -2.97
C GLU A 119 -6.81 -4.62 -3.10
N LEU A 120 -5.57 -4.37 -2.70
CA LEU A 120 -4.50 -5.36 -2.63
C LEU A 120 -4.11 -5.52 -1.16
N THR A 121 -4.30 -6.72 -0.61
CA THR A 121 -3.88 -7.05 0.76
C THR A 121 -2.77 -8.08 0.71
N ALA A 122 -1.68 -7.81 1.40
CA ALA A 122 -0.48 -8.62 1.36
C ALA A 122 0.07 -8.83 2.78
N PRO A 123 0.42 -10.05 3.19
CA PRO A 123 1.12 -10.27 4.44
C PRO A 123 2.53 -9.69 4.32
N ALA A 124 2.90 -8.81 5.23
CA ALA A 124 4.22 -8.20 5.30
C ALA A 124 4.50 -7.86 6.76
N SER A 125 5.72 -8.15 7.21
CA SER A 125 6.21 -7.70 8.51
C SER A 125 7.23 -6.61 8.23
N LEU A 126 6.88 -5.39 8.62
CA LEU A 126 7.70 -4.19 8.39
C LEU A 126 8.29 -3.75 9.73
N ASP A 127 9.59 -3.43 9.72
CA ASP A 127 10.21 -2.68 10.82
C ASP A 127 9.70 -1.24 10.78
N PRO A 128 9.67 -0.47 11.88
CA PRO A 128 9.28 0.94 11.83
C PRO A 128 10.11 1.71 10.79
N GLY A 129 9.47 2.70 10.16
CA GLY A 129 10.10 3.67 9.29
C GLY A 129 9.34 3.97 8.00
N ILE A 130 10.07 4.55 7.05
CA ILE A 130 9.53 4.89 5.74
C ILE A 130 9.65 3.69 4.81
N HIS A 131 8.50 3.25 4.31
CA HIS A 131 8.38 2.16 3.35
C HIS A 131 7.87 2.65 2.01
N ARG A 132 8.14 1.85 0.98
CA ARG A 132 7.65 2.12 -0.38
C ARG A 132 6.93 0.92 -0.95
N ALA A 133 5.65 1.13 -1.25
CA ALA A 133 4.87 0.22 -2.09
C ALA A 133 4.95 0.63 -3.56
N VAL A 134 5.08 -0.34 -4.45
CA VAL A 134 4.96 -0.17 -5.90
C VAL A 134 3.96 -1.19 -6.41
N VAL A 135 2.94 -0.72 -7.12
CA VAL A 135 1.99 -1.59 -7.83
C VAL A 135 2.30 -1.52 -9.31
N ASP A 136 2.31 -2.67 -9.96
CA ASP A 136 2.51 -2.82 -11.40
C ASP A 136 1.38 -3.68 -11.96
N ALA A 137 0.66 -3.18 -12.96
CA ALA A 137 -0.43 -3.90 -13.60
C ALA A 137 -0.39 -3.65 -15.11
N ASP A 138 0.04 -4.67 -15.87
CA ASP A 138 0.12 -4.63 -17.34
C ASP A 138 0.88 -3.40 -17.91
N GLY A 139 1.95 -2.99 -17.22
CA GLY A 139 2.79 -1.86 -17.59
C GLY A 139 2.34 -0.51 -17.00
N ALA A 140 1.14 -0.43 -16.40
CA ALA A 140 0.78 0.71 -15.56
C ALA A 140 1.42 0.55 -14.18
N ARG A 141 2.21 1.55 -13.77
CA ARG A 141 2.94 1.51 -12.50
C ARG A 141 2.74 2.80 -11.73
N ASP A 142 2.46 2.65 -10.44
CA ASP A 142 2.49 3.76 -9.50
C ASP A 142 3.17 3.35 -8.18
N ARG A 143 3.60 4.35 -7.40
CA ARG A 143 4.32 4.15 -6.14
C ARG A 143 3.74 5.02 -5.05
N LEU A 144 3.72 4.47 -3.85
CA LEU A 144 3.29 5.14 -2.64
C LEU A 144 4.41 4.99 -1.61
N GLU A 145 4.78 6.10 -0.98
CA GLU A 145 5.59 6.09 0.22
C GLU A 145 4.64 6.24 1.41
N PHE A 146 4.81 5.38 2.40
CA PHE A 146 4.03 5.40 3.64
C PHE A 146 4.96 5.19 4.82
N GLU A 147 4.56 5.69 5.98
CA GLU A 147 5.35 5.65 7.20
C GLU A 147 4.67 4.68 8.17
N HIS A 148 5.42 3.70 8.65
CA HIS A 148 5.01 2.82 9.73
C HIS A 148 5.69 3.31 11.01
N ARG A 149 4.90 3.63 12.03
CA ARG A 149 5.38 4.18 13.29
C ARG A 149 4.96 3.29 14.43
N ILE A 150 5.88 3.00 15.34
CA ILE A 150 5.58 2.25 16.55
C ILE A 150 5.61 3.19 17.74
N ALA A 151 4.59 3.10 18.58
CA ALA A 151 4.53 3.78 19.86
C ALA A 151 4.96 2.82 21.00
N TYR A 152 5.97 3.25 21.73
CA TYR A 152 6.43 2.62 22.96
C TYR A 152 5.91 3.39 24.16
N TRP A 153 5.55 2.66 25.22
CA TRP A 153 5.13 3.25 26.49
C TRP A 153 6.00 2.77 27.65
N THR A 154 6.09 3.59 28.69
CA THR A 154 6.67 3.21 29.98
C THR A 154 5.80 3.74 31.11
N SER A 155 5.35 2.85 32.00
CA SER A 155 4.53 3.21 33.16
C SER A 155 5.36 3.79 34.31
N PRO A 156 4.72 4.48 35.28
CA PRO A 156 5.39 4.94 36.51
C PRO A 156 6.10 3.82 37.28
N ASP A 157 5.56 2.60 37.24
CA ASP A 157 6.12 1.41 37.90
C ASP A 157 7.31 0.79 37.15
N GLY A 158 7.71 1.40 36.02
CA GLY A 158 8.88 1.00 35.23
C GLY A 158 8.64 -0.19 34.30
N GLN A 159 7.38 -0.56 34.05
CA GLN A 159 7.05 -1.52 32.99
C GLN A 159 7.05 -0.81 31.64
N ASN A 160 7.42 -1.53 30.59
CA ASN A 160 7.48 -1.01 29.24
C ASN A 160 6.96 -2.04 28.23
N GLY A 161 6.51 -1.55 27.08
CA GLY A 161 5.99 -2.35 25.98
C GLY A 161 5.68 -1.50 24.76
N THR A 162 5.22 -2.14 23.69
CA THR A 162 4.51 -1.46 22.60
C THR A 162 3.04 -1.33 22.97
N ALA A 163 2.27 -0.52 22.24
CA ALA A 163 0.83 -0.45 22.46
C ALA A 163 0.15 -1.84 22.38
N ASP A 164 0.61 -2.72 21.50
CA ASP A 164 0.03 -4.07 21.37
C ASP A 164 0.26 -4.97 22.61
N ASP A 165 1.28 -4.68 23.41
CA ASP A 165 1.62 -5.44 24.62
C ASP A 165 0.94 -4.91 25.90
N CYS A 166 0.11 -3.86 25.79
CA CYS A 166 -0.52 -3.19 26.92
C CYS A 166 -1.74 -3.99 27.43
N THR A 167 -1.72 -4.41 28.71
CA THR A 167 -2.84 -5.14 29.33
C THR A 167 -3.46 -4.36 30.49
N ALA A 168 -4.76 -4.59 30.71
CA ALA A 168 -5.58 -3.91 31.72
C ALA A 168 -5.04 -3.94 33.17
N GLU A 169 -4.03 -4.75 33.48
CA GLU A 169 -3.39 -4.78 34.80
C GLU A 169 -2.31 -3.69 34.99
N ASN A 170 -1.85 -3.04 33.91
CA ASN A 170 -0.69 -2.11 33.96
C ASN A 170 -0.91 -0.80 33.16
N CYS A 171 -1.58 -0.88 32.00
CA CYS A 171 -2.09 0.21 31.13
C CYS A 171 -2.76 -0.47 29.92
N THR A 172 -3.77 0.16 29.29
CA THR A 172 -4.26 -0.30 27.98
C THR A 172 -4.08 0.84 26.98
N VAL A 173 -2.85 1.00 26.48
CA VAL A 173 -2.59 1.82 25.30
C VAL A 173 -2.95 0.97 24.09
N SER A 174 -3.90 1.39 23.27
CA SER A 174 -4.25 0.69 22.03
C SER A 174 -3.96 1.59 20.83
N LEU A 175 -3.17 1.07 19.89
CA LEU A 175 -2.94 1.72 18.60
C LEU A 175 -4.12 1.42 17.68
N SER A 176 -4.73 2.47 17.14
CA SER A 176 -5.64 2.37 16.00
C SER A 176 -5.02 3.15 14.86
N GLU A 177 -4.30 2.46 13.96
CA GLU A 177 -3.56 3.11 12.89
C GLU A 177 -4.44 3.93 11.92
N SER A 178 -5.78 3.85 12.00
CA SER A 178 -6.67 4.73 11.24
C SER A 178 -6.57 6.21 11.68
N GLY A 179 -5.61 6.95 11.15
CA GLY A 179 -5.51 8.40 11.27
C GLY A 179 -4.36 8.93 12.13
N GLY A 180 -3.43 8.08 12.57
CA GLY A 180 -2.43 8.47 13.59
C GLY A 180 -3.06 8.63 14.98
N GLU A 181 -4.16 7.91 15.24
CA GLU A 181 -4.93 7.97 16.47
C GLU A 181 -4.50 6.85 17.44
N LEU A 182 -4.05 7.23 18.62
CA LEU A 182 -3.74 6.35 19.73
C LEU A 182 -4.85 6.47 20.77
N THR A 183 -5.56 5.39 21.08
CA THR A 183 -6.49 5.41 22.21
C THR A 183 -5.74 4.99 23.46
N LEU A 184 -5.56 5.95 24.38
CA LEU A 184 -4.98 5.71 25.69
C LEU A 184 -6.10 5.39 26.67
N GLU A 185 -6.14 4.17 27.17
CA GLU A 185 -6.94 3.83 28.34
C GLU A 185 -6.01 3.59 29.53
N MET A 186 -6.18 4.39 30.57
CA MET A 186 -5.42 4.26 31.80
C MET A 186 -6.34 3.69 32.88
N ALA A 187 -5.89 2.64 33.55
CA ALA A 187 -6.61 2.08 34.68
C ALA A 187 -6.45 3.03 35.87
N THR A 188 -7.53 3.67 36.28
CA THR A 188 -7.62 4.47 37.50
C THR A 188 -8.79 3.97 38.35
N GLU A 189 -8.65 4.00 39.67
CA GLU A 189 -9.76 3.70 40.58
C GLU A 189 -10.51 5.02 40.87
N LEU A 190 -11.57 5.30 40.12
CA LEU A 190 -12.50 6.37 40.47
C LEU A 190 -13.60 5.85 41.40
N ASP A 191 -13.78 6.52 42.54
CA ASP A 191 -14.75 6.13 43.57
C ASP A 191 -16.21 6.34 43.14
N GLN A 192 -16.48 7.12 42.07
CA GLN A 192 -17.84 7.41 41.59
C GLN A 192 -17.98 7.49 40.06
N PRO A 193 -19.11 7.00 39.51
CA PRO A 193 -19.44 7.23 38.11
C PRO A 193 -19.76 8.72 37.87
N ASN A 194 -19.20 9.30 36.81
CA ASN A 194 -19.27 10.72 36.39
C ASN A 194 -18.25 11.68 37.05
N GLU A 195 -17.13 11.18 37.55
CA GLU A 195 -15.97 12.02 37.85
C GLU A 195 -15.22 12.33 36.53
N SER A 196 -14.64 13.52 36.44
CA SER A 196 -13.93 13.95 35.22
C SER A 196 -12.44 13.93 35.49
N VAL A 197 -11.69 13.20 34.67
CA VAL A 197 -10.23 13.18 34.72
C VAL A 197 -9.68 14.18 33.72
N ALA A 198 -8.59 14.87 34.07
CA ALA A 198 -7.90 15.77 33.16
C ALA A 198 -6.67 15.10 32.57
N TYR A 199 -6.41 15.39 31.30
CA TYR A 199 -5.27 14.88 30.55
C TYR A 199 -4.44 16.03 30.01
N ALA A 200 -3.12 15.89 30.03
CA ALA A 200 -2.21 16.85 29.43
C ALA A 200 -1.06 16.12 28.71
N SER A 201 -0.64 16.67 27.56
CA SER A 201 0.60 16.27 26.88
C SER A 201 1.69 17.27 27.22
N SER A 202 2.87 16.80 27.61
CA SER A 202 4.03 17.65 27.85
C SER A 202 4.56 18.29 26.57
N ASN A 203 4.18 17.76 25.39
CA ASN A 203 4.64 18.24 24.10
C ASN A 203 3.55 18.15 23.03
N GLU A 204 2.81 19.25 22.83
CA GLU A 204 1.76 19.39 21.82
C GLU A 204 2.26 19.25 20.37
N THR A 205 3.56 19.41 20.10
CA THR A 205 4.10 19.24 18.75
C THR A 205 4.34 17.78 18.39
N VAL A 206 4.61 16.92 19.38
CA VAL A 206 4.78 15.48 19.16
C VAL A 206 3.42 14.79 19.22
N ALA A 207 2.58 15.17 20.18
CA ALA A 207 1.23 14.64 20.29
C ALA A 207 0.26 15.59 20.99
N THR A 208 -1.01 15.58 20.57
CA THR A 208 -2.11 16.33 21.21
C THR A 208 -3.13 15.36 21.78
N VAL A 209 -3.71 15.70 22.94
CA VAL A 209 -4.81 14.94 23.54
C VAL A 209 -6.14 15.58 23.17
N ASP A 210 -7.09 14.79 22.69
CA ASP A 210 -8.47 15.22 22.49
C ASP A 210 -9.41 14.03 22.78
N PRO A 211 -10.33 14.12 23.75
CA PRO A 211 -10.64 15.29 24.60
C PRO A 211 -9.67 15.49 25.78
N GLU A 212 -9.49 16.76 26.20
CA GLU A 212 -8.73 17.15 27.42
C GLU A 212 -9.31 16.55 28.72
N ASN A 213 -10.55 16.06 28.66
CA ASN A 213 -11.23 15.35 29.73
C ASN A 213 -11.75 14.01 29.21
N GLY A 214 -11.30 12.91 29.83
CA GLY A 214 -11.68 11.55 29.44
C GLY A 214 -13.11 11.19 29.83
N THR A 215 -13.59 10.08 29.27
CA THR A 215 -14.89 9.50 29.65
C THR A 215 -14.69 8.27 30.52
N THR A 216 -15.31 8.24 31.68
CA THR A 216 -15.36 7.05 32.54
C THR A 216 -16.41 6.07 32.00
N ASP A 217 -16.01 4.83 31.75
CA ASP A 217 -16.93 3.77 31.39
C ASP A 217 -17.72 3.22 32.60
N ALA A 218 -18.59 2.22 32.38
CA ALA A 218 -19.37 1.62 33.45
C ALA A 218 -18.56 0.72 34.40
N ALA A 219 -17.29 0.45 34.07
CA ALA A 219 -16.35 -0.35 34.84
C ALA A 219 -15.37 0.51 35.68
N GLY A 220 -15.35 1.84 35.49
CA GLY A 220 -14.47 2.77 36.19
C GLY A 220 -13.18 3.07 35.43
N THR A 221 -13.08 2.71 34.15
CA THR A 221 -11.91 2.97 33.30
C THR A 221 -12.09 4.29 32.57
N ASP A 222 -11.04 5.12 32.53
CA ASP A 222 -11.04 6.35 31.74
C ASP A 222 -10.23 6.18 30.47
N SER A 223 -10.78 6.71 29.36
CA SER A 223 -10.13 6.72 28.07
C SER A 223 -10.05 8.13 27.48
N THR A 224 -8.96 8.38 26.76
CA THR A 224 -8.79 9.55 25.90
C THR A 224 -8.10 9.16 24.60
N THR A 225 -8.32 9.95 23.56
CA THR A 225 -7.61 9.81 22.30
C THR A 225 -6.39 10.74 22.28
N LEU A 226 -5.25 10.20 21.85
CA LEU A 226 -4.00 10.89 21.58
C LEU A 226 -3.75 10.92 20.07
N TYR A 227 -3.51 12.10 19.51
CA TYR A 227 -3.11 12.28 18.12
C TYR A 227 -1.60 12.46 18.04
N LEU A 228 -0.93 11.58 17.30
CA LEU A 228 0.51 11.69 17.03
C LEU A 228 0.76 12.57 15.81
N HIS A 229 1.60 13.58 15.96
CA HIS A 229 1.95 14.52 14.88
C HIS A 229 3.30 14.21 14.26
N GLU A 230 4.29 13.88 15.09
CA GLU A 230 5.68 13.68 14.68
C GLU A 230 6.38 12.67 15.60
N THR A 231 7.56 12.21 15.20
CA THR A 231 8.39 11.31 16.02
C THR A 231 9.03 12.05 17.19
N GLY A 232 9.19 11.38 18.32
CA GLY A 232 9.77 11.97 19.50
C GLY A 232 9.23 11.41 20.81
N GLU A 233 9.51 12.12 21.89
CA GLU A 233 9.04 11.75 23.23
C GLU A 233 8.01 12.76 23.71
N THR A 234 6.92 12.26 24.26
CA THR A 234 5.90 13.04 24.97
C THR A 234 5.52 12.33 26.25
N THR A 235 5.29 13.10 27.31
CA THR A 235 4.74 12.58 28.57
C THR A 235 3.27 12.94 28.60
N VAL A 236 2.42 11.93 28.77
CA VAL A 236 1.00 12.13 29.02
C VAL A 236 0.77 12.06 30.51
N THR A 237 0.18 13.12 31.06
CA THR A 237 -0.15 13.24 32.47
C THR A 237 -1.65 13.07 32.66
N LEU A 238 -2.03 12.19 33.57
CA LEU A 238 -3.38 11.97 34.06
C LEU A 238 -3.53 12.64 35.43
N ASP A 239 -4.46 13.59 35.56
CA ASP A 239 -4.76 14.24 36.85
C ASP A 239 -6.21 13.94 37.25
N VAL A 240 -6.35 13.09 38.27
CA VAL A 240 -7.63 12.70 38.91
C VAL A 240 -7.91 13.53 40.17
N GLY A 241 -7.13 14.57 40.46
CA GLY A 241 -7.33 15.51 41.56
C GLY A 241 -6.73 15.10 42.92
N TRP A 242 -6.37 13.83 43.11
CA TRP A 242 -5.68 13.34 44.32
C TRP A 242 -4.35 12.64 44.03
N ASP A 243 -4.18 12.16 42.81
CA ASP A 243 -2.94 11.58 42.31
C ASP A 243 -2.68 12.06 40.88
N THR A 244 -1.41 11.99 40.49
CA THR A 244 -0.97 12.38 39.16
C THR A 244 -0.11 11.27 38.59
N ASP A 245 -0.64 10.58 37.60
CA ASP A 245 0.08 9.53 36.89
C ASP A 245 0.69 10.11 35.61
N GLU A 246 1.91 9.68 35.29
CA GLU A 246 2.64 10.11 34.10
C GLU A 246 3.07 8.90 33.29
N ILE A 247 2.71 8.87 32.01
CA ILE A 247 3.17 7.86 31.05
C ILE A 247 4.10 8.53 30.06
N LEU A 248 5.31 7.98 29.93
CA LEU A 248 6.21 8.37 28.84
C LEU A 248 5.83 7.58 27.59
N ILE A 249 5.51 8.31 26.52
CA ILE A 249 5.26 7.77 25.19
C ILE A 249 6.42 8.20 24.30
N ARG A 250 7.05 7.22 23.66
CA ARG A 250 8.04 7.47 22.60
C ARG A 250 7.50 6.92 21.28
N VAL A 251 7.56 7.76 20.26
CA VAL A 251 7.27 7.39 18.88
C VAL A 251 8.58 7.28 18.13
N GLU A 252 8.86 6.11 17.57
CA GLU A 252 10.05 5.86 16.76
C GLU A 252 9.69 5.72 15.27
N GLU A 253 10.60 6.22 14.42
CA GLU A 253 10.72 5.86 12.99
C GLU A 253 11.55 4.59 12.85
#